data_AF-A0A1F5E7K9-F1
#
_entry.id   AF-A0A1F5E7K9-F1
#
_cell.length_a   1.000
_cell.length_b   1.000
_cell.length_c   1.000
_cell.angle_alpha   90.00
_cell.angle_beta   90.00
_cell.angle_gamma   90.00
#
_symmetry.space_group_name_H-M   'P 1'
#
loop_
_entity.id
_entity.type
_entity.pdbx_description
1 polymer ?
#
loop_
_entity_poly.entity_id
_entity_poly.type
_entity_poly.pdbx_seq_one_letter_code
_entity_poly.pdbx_strand_id
1 'polypeptide(L)'
;MLFNWQLLGLSILVIFYFIQVGILIDFYLLNQRKFSLNFPVYLGLGIGFMALIQWFLSVIKIPLNQTLVLASFLLLYLPFLLDKELAADLKRKISAWKRRLIKTEILSKLIFFVFLIFLAIIAIQVFSHTVWGADALTYWLFRARAYFIDGLITKENLFPLWAHEQPMLWSLTATLFYYFLGYSSEYFFQLVPLIIFSCIVWVFYVNLSRLPRWLRVLLTGILCLTPFLWQNVALAEYVGNADLLVSFYFLLAMVFILKENWLLTAFFLYFAFITKSDALPALTGFLFLGPLFILGFKLNKKGLFKAWGVVFLLLFVYWVWHQEMKVPNEYLYSLNSGIFKQRSIFSYIWYEIHAFREEFRQIYRWGLGWWLIFFLTLINLGRIAKRPSLFLAMTLILCQFLGYLLVYYITPENPASQIATSIFRLVLQLYPASLFLVSYLSYNKNQDANRD
;
A
#
# COMPACT_ATOMS: atom_id res chain seq x y z
N MET A 1 30.60 -6.63 -4.85
CA MET A 1 30.15 -5.48 -4.04
C MET A 1 30.52 -5.75 -2.59
N LEU A 2 31.35 -4.90 -1.97
CA LEU A 2 31.58 -4.95 -0.52
C LEU A 2 30.29 -4.50 0.18
N PHE A 3 29.85 -5.27 1.18
CA PHE A 3 28.66 -4.96 1.95
C PHE A 3 28.91 -3.67 2.75
N ASN A 4 28.26 -2.57 2.36
CA ASN A 4 28.46 -1.29 3.02
C ASN A 4 27.61 -1.21 4.30
N TRP A 5 28.19 -1.62 5.42
CA TRP A 5 27.57 -1.60 6.74
C TRP A 5 27.02 -0.23 7.15
N GLN A 6 27.64 0.87 6.70
CA GLN A 6 27.17 2.22 6.98
C GLN A 6 25.83 2.49 6.29
N LEU A 7 25.70 2.07 5.02
CA LEU A 7 24.48 2.24 4.24
C LEU A 7 23.33 1.46 4.88
N LEU A 8 23.58 0.22 5.32
CA LEU A 8 22.59 -0.56 6.08
C LEU A 8 22.18 0.15 7.39
N GLY A 9 23.16 0.63 8.17
CA GLY A 9 22.89 1.33 9.43
C GLY A 9 22.01 2.56 9.25
N LEU A 10 22.32 3.40 8.25
CA LEU A 10 21.52 4.60 7.93
C LEU A 10 20.13 4.23 7.40
N SER A 11 20.02 3.17 6.59
CA SER A 11 18.72 2.65 6.12
C SER A 11 17.80 2.27 7.29
N ILE A 12 18.37 1.61 8.31
CA ILE A 12 17.66 1.21 9.51
C ILE A 12 17.15 2.43 10.27
N LEU A 13 17.93 3.52 10.35
CA LEU A 13 17.48 4.76 10.99
C LEU A 13 16.28 5.39 10.29
N VAL A 14 16.24 5.39 8.95
CA VAL A 14 15.08 5.90 8.18
C VAL A 14 13.84 5.04 8.42
N ILE A 15 13.99 3.72 8.48
CA ILE A 15 12.88 2.81 8.81
C ILE A 15 12.36 3.09 10.22
N PHE A 16 13.27 3.28 11.19
CA PHE A 16 12.89 3.71 12.53
C PHE A 16 12.21 5.07 12.52
N TYR A 17 12.63 5.99 11.66
CA TYR A 17 12.00 7.30 11.54
C TYR A 17 10.54 7.19 11.10
N PHE A 18 10.26 6.39 10.07
CA PHE A 18 8.87 6.11 9.67
C PHE A 18 8.07 5.48 10.81
N ILE A 19 8.62 4.48 11.51
CA ILE A 19 7.91 3.83 12.61
C ILE A 19 7.63 4.82 13.75
N GLN A 20 8.59 5.68 14.10
CA GLN A 20 8.39 6.72 15.12
C GLN A 20 7.22 7.63 14.77
N VAL A 21 7.19 8.15 13.54
CA VAL A 21 6.09 8.99 13.07
C VAL A 21 4.76 8.23 13.10
N GLY A 22 4.74 7.00 12.59
CA GLY A 22 3.54 6.16 12.63
C GLY A 22 3.02 5.90 14.04
N ILE A 23 3.91 5.68 15.01
CA ILE A 23 3.54 5.54 16.43
C ILE A 23 2.96 6.84 16.98
N LEU A 24 3.60 7.98 16.73
CA LEU A 24 3.13 9.28 17.24
C LEU A 24 1.76 9.64 16.67
N ILE A 25 1.56 9.45 15.37
CA ILE A 25 0.28 9.66 14.71
C ILE A 25 -0.79 8.74 15.31
N ASP A 26 -0.51 7.44 15.42
CA ASP A 26 -1.46 6.49 15.99
C ASP A 26 -1.81 6.84 17.44
N PHE A 27 -0.82 7.17 18.26
CA PHE A 27 -0.99 7.45 19.68
C PHE A 27 -1.73 8.77 19.94
N TYR A 28 -1.31 9.87 19.31
CA TYR A 28 -1.85 11.20 19.58
C TYR A 28 -3.08 11.57 18.74
N LEU A 29 -3.18 11.08 17.49
CA LEU A 29 -4.26 11.50 16.59
C LEU A 29 -5.37 10.46 16.42
N LEU A 30 -5.03 9.16 16.41
CA LEU A 30 -5.97 8.12 15.97
C LEU A 30 -6.59 7.32 17.13
N ASN A 31 -5.76 6.68 17.97
CA ASN A 31 -6.18 5.75 19.01
C ASN A 31 -6.28 6.36 20.42
N GLN A 32 -6.24 7.69 20.53
CA GLN A 32 -6.50 8.42 21.78
C GLN A 32 -5.71 7.84 22.98
N ARG A 33 -4.39 7.71 22.83
CA ARG A 33 -3.45 7.19 23.85
C ARG A 33 -3.55 5.69 24.19
N LYS A 34 -4.14 4.86 23.32
CA LYS A 34 -4.08 3.39 23.45
C LYS A 34 -3.17 2.77 22.39
N PHE A 35 -2.03 2.22 22.81
CA PHE A 35 -1.06 1.65 21.89
C PHE A 35 -1.38 0.20 21.49
N SER A 36 -1.21 -0.13 20.20
CA SER A 36 -1.29 -1.51 19.70
C SER A 36 -0.06 -1.85 18.86
N LEU A 37 0.85 -2.68 19.37
CA LEU A 37 2.11 -2.99 18.67
C LEU A 37 1.83 -3.69 17.33
N ASN A 38 1.83 -2.93 16.24
CA ASN A 38 1.60 -3.41 14.89
C ASN A 38 2.56 -2.70 13.93
N PHE A 39 3.77 -3.25 13.83
CA PHE A 39 4.87 -2.68 13.06
C PHE A 39 4.47 -2.28 11.62
N PRO A 40 3.80 -3.13 10.83
CA PRO A 40 3.38 -2.73 9.48
C PRO A 40 2.45 -1.52 9.46
N VAL A 41 1.52 -1.40 10.41
CA VAL A 41 0.61 -0.23 10.47
C VAL A 41 1.41 1.03 10.74
N TYR A 42 2.37 0.98 11.67
CA TYR A 42 3.23 2.11 11.98
C TYR A 42 4.15 2.48 10.82
N LEU A 43 4.73 1.49 10.14
CA LEU A 43 5.52 1.75 8.94
C LEU A 43 4.67 2.41 7.85
N GLY A 44 3.49 1.86 7.56
CA GLY A 44 2.58 2.40 6.53
C GLY A 44 2.10 3.81 6.84
N LEU A 45 1.69 4.09 8.09
CA LEU A 45 1.35 5.43 8.55
C LEU A 45 2.56 6.37 8.45
N GLY A 46 3.71 5.92 8.93
CA GLY A 46 4.97 6.67 8.90
C GLY A 46 5.35 7.14 7.51
N ILE A 47 5.39 6.23 6.55
CA ILE A 47 5.67 6.52 5.14
C ILE A 47 4.68 7.56 4.59
N GLY A 48 3.37 7.33 4.79
CA GLY A 48 2.33 8.21 4.26
C GLY A 48 2.35 9.62 4.87
N PHE A 49 2.45 9.72 6.20
CA PHE A 49 2.51 11.02 6.88
C PHE A 49 3.81 11.76 6.63
N MET A 50 4.95 11.06 6.54
CA MET A 50 6.22 11.71 6.18
C MET A 50 6.20 12.25 4.76
N ALA A 51 5.59 11.55 3.81
CA ALA A 51 5.39 12.09 2.46
C ALA A 51 4.50 13.34 2.49
N LEU A 52 3.41 13.33 3.27
CA LEU A 52 2.55 14.51 3.45
C LEU A 52 3.27 15.69 4.11
N ILE A 53 4.11 15.45 5.11
CA ILE A 53 4.90 16.49 5.76
C ILE A 53 5.88 17.11 4.77
N GLN A 54 6.62 16.28 4.01
CA GLN A 54 7.56 16.80 3.00
C GLN A 54 6.84 17.59 1.91
N TRP A 55 5.70 17.09 1.44
CA TRP A 55 4.86 17.80 0.49
C TRP A 55 4.39 19.14 1.05
N PHE A 56 3.88 19.17 2.29
CA PHE A 56 3.45 20.40 2.94
C PHE A 56 4.58 21.41 3.11
N LEU A 57 5.77 20.96 3.56
CA LEU A 57 6.97 21.80 3.67
C LEU A 57 7.33 22.42 2.31
N SER A 58 7.20 21.66 1.23
CA SER A 58 7.39 22.19 -0.11
C SER A 58 6.34 23.22 -0.51
N VAL A 59 5.07 23.04 -0.14
CA VAL A 59 4.00 24.03 -0.40
C VAL A 59 4.31 25.37 0.26
N ILE A 60 4.82 25.34 1.49
CA ILE A 60 5.27 26.54 2.19
C ILE A 60 6.72 26.96 1.86
N LYS A 61 7.30 26.37 0.80
CA LYS A 61 8.62 26.70 0.25
C LYS A 61 9.78 26.60 1.26
N ILE A 62 9.70 25.65 2.20
CA ILE A 62 10.82 25.32 3.10
C ILE A 62 11.67 24.24 2.43
N PRO A 63 12.89 24.56 1.96
CA PRO A 63 13.75 23.58 1.31
C PRO A 63 14.23 22.57 2.33
N LEU A 64 13.97 21.30 2.06
CA LEU A 64 14.51 20.19 2.83
C LEU A 64 16.00 20.06 2.57
N ASN A 65 16.74 19.81 3.64
CA ASN A 65 18.15 19.48 3.58
C ASN A 65 18.45 18.40 4.63
N GLN A 66 19.65 17.83 4.56
CA GLN A 66 20.08 16.78 5.50
C GLN A 66 19.97 17.22 6.97
N THR A 67 20.35 18.46 7.29
CA THR A 67 20.29 18.99 8.66
C THR A 67 18.87 19.03 9.19
N LEU A 68 17.90 19.54 8.42
CA LEU A 68 16.50 19.63 8.82
C LEU A 68 15.89 18.24 9.02
N VAL A 69 16.20 17.27 8.16
CA VAL A 69 15.71 15.89 8.28
C VAL A 69 16.29 15.19 9.51
N LEU A 70 17.58 15.37 9.79
CA LEU A 70 18.21 14.81 11.00
C LEU A 70 17.68 15.50 12.27
N ALA A 71 17.50 16.82 12.24
CA ALA A 71 16.91 17.56 13.34
C ALA A 71 15.46 17.11 13.60
N SER A 72 14.64 16.93 12.56
CA SER A 72 13.27 16.45 12.72
C SER A 72 13.21 15.02 13.26
N PHE A 73 14.13 14.15 12.84
CA PHE A 73 14.28 12.81 13.41
C PHE A 73 14.55 12.85 14.92
N LEU A 74 15.50 13.69 15.36
CA LEU A 74 15.81 13.85 16.79
C LEU A 74 14.65 14.50 17.56
N LEU A 75 13.98 15.50 17.00
CA LEU A 75 12.83 16.17 17.62
C LEU A 75 11.64 15.22 17.80
N LEU A 76 11.38 14.36 16.81
CA LEU A 76 10.31 13.35 16.88
C LEU A 76 10.63 12.21 17.86
N TYR A 77 11.87 12.10 18.34
CA TYR A 77 12.22 11.22 19.44
C TYR A 77 11.84 11.79 20.82
N LEU A 78 11.71 13.12 20.96
CA LEU A 78 11.45 13.78 22.25
C LEU A 78 10.17 13.28 22.97
N PRO A 79 9.02 13.05 22.30
CA PRO A 79 7.84 12.53 22.98
C PRO A 79 8.09 11.18 23.65
N PHE A 80 8.96 10.32 23.11
CA PHE A 80 9.31 9.04 23.73
C PHE A 80 10.14 9.18 25.01
N LEU A 81 10.81 10.33 25.19
CA LEU A 81 11.58 10.65 26.40
C LEU A 81 10.73 11.41 27.42
N LEU A 82 9.90 12.34 26.95
CA LEU A 82 9.17 13.29 27.80
C LEU A 82 7.79 12.78 28.22
N ASP A 83 7.08 12.03 27.35
CA ASP A 83 5.77 11.49 27.65
C ASP A 83 5.90 10.11 28.33
N LYS A 84 5.78 10.12 29.66
CA LYS A 84 5.85 8.91 30.50
C LYS A 84 4.76 7.89 30.15
N GLU A 85 3.57 8.32 29.72
CA GLU A 85 2.48 7.42 29.34
C GLU A 85 2.84 6.63 28.08
N LEU A 86 3.31 7.35 27.05
CA LEU A 86 3.77 6.75 25.79
C LEU A 86 4.91 5.76 26.06
N ALA A 87 5.94 6.19 26.81
CA ALA A 87 7.10 5.35 27.12
C ALA A 87 6.72 4.10 27.92
N ALA A 88 5.86 4.24 28.94
CA ALA A 88 5.41 3.13 29.76
C ALA A 88 4.57 2.13 28.96
N ASP A 89 3.62 2.61 28.13
CA ASP A 89 2.79 1.72 27.31
C ASP A 89 3.65 1.00 26.26
N LEU A 90 4.56 1.71 25.59
CA LEU A 90 5.49 1.12 24.62
C LEU A 90 6.34 0.02 25.27
N LYS A 91 6.96 0.29 26.43
CA LYS A 91 7.78 -0.69 27.18
C LYS A 91 6.95 -1.92 27.58
N ARG A 92 5.72 -1.71 28.06
CA ARG A 92 4.79 -2.79 28.41
C ARG A 92 4.46 -3.66 27.19
N LYS A 93 4.24 -3.05 26.03
CA LYS A 93 3.82 -3.75 24.81
C LYS A 93 4.99 -4.48 24.15
N ILE A 94 6.17 -3.87 24.14
CA ILE A 94 7.43 -4.52 23.70
C ILE A 94 7.74 -5.72 24.60
N SER A 95 7.64 -5.58 25.93
CA SER A 95 7.88 -6.71 26.84
C SER A 95 6.85 -7.83 26.69
N ALA A 96 5.59 -7.50 26.43
CA ALA A 96 4.56 -8.49 26.13
C ALA A 96 4.84 -9.20 24.80
N TRP A 97 5.29 -8.47 23.77
CA TRP A 97 5.67 -9.03 22.48
C TRP A 97 6.89 -9.95 22.58
N LYS A 98 7.95 -9.52 23.29
CA LYS A 98 9.13 -10.35 23.58
C LYS A 98 8.73 -11.66 24.29
N ARG A 99 7.85 -11.59 25.29
CA ARG A 99 7.33 -12.78 25.99
C ARG A 99 6.54 -13.70 25.05
N ARG A 100 5.74 -13.15 24.14
CA ARG A 100 5.01 -13.95 23.13
C ARG A 100 5.97 -14.66 22.18
N LEU A 101 7.03 -13.98 21.71
CA LEU A 101 8.03 -14.57 20.83
C LEU A 101 8.77 -15.75 21.48
N ILE A 102 9.10 -15.64 22.77
CA ILE A 102 9.77 -16.71 23.51
C ILE A 102 8.84 -17.93 23.67
N LYS A 103 7.57 -17.68 23.98
CA LYS A 103 6.53 -18.71 24.18
C LYS A 103 6.00 -19.34 22.88
N THR A 104 6.45 -18.89 21.71
CA THR A 104 6.00 -19.46 20.45
C THR A 104 6.46 -20.90 20.30
N GLU A 105 5.56 -21.79 19.90
CA GLU A 105 5.86 -23.22 19.70
C GLU A 105 6.93 -23.47 18.62
N ILE A 106 7.62 -24.61 18.72
CA ILE A 106 8.69 -25.05 17.81
C ILE A 106 8.25 -25.01 16.35
N LEU A 107 7.04 -25.49 16.04
CA LEU A 107 6.53 -25.48 14.66
C LEU A 107 6.41 -24.05 14.08
N SER A 108 6.05 -23.05 14.90
CA SER A 108 6.03 -21.65 14.45
C SER A 108 7.43 -21.11 14.23
N LYS A 109 8.39 -21.53 15.05
CA LYS A 109 9.80 -21.15 14.88
C LYS A 109 10.36 -21.73 13.59
N LEU A 110 10.03 -22.98 13.25
CA LEU A 110 10.45 -23.61 12.00
C LEU A 110 9.87 -22.89 10.78
N ILE A 111 8.56 -22.63 10.76
CA ILE A 111 7.91 -21.89 9.67
C ILE A 111 8.53 -20.50 9.52
N PHE A 112 8.77 -19.81 10.63
CA PHE A 112 9.43 -18.51 10.63
C PHE A 112 10.86 -18.60 10.09
N PHE A 113 11.62 -19.63 10.45
CA PHE A 113 12.97 -19.86 9.95
C PHE A 113 12.99 -20.12 8.43
N VAL A 114 12.08 -20.95 7.92
CA VAL A 114 11.91 -21.18 6.48
C VAL A 114 11.56 -19.87 5.76
N PHE A 115 10.67 -19.07 6.34
CA PHE A 115 10.34 -17.75 5.79
C PHE A 115 11.55 -16.80 5.79
N LEU A 116 12.40 -16.82 6.83
CA LEU A 116 13.63 -16.03 6.85
C LEU A 116 14.64 -16.47 5.78
N ILE A 117 14.78 -17.79 5.55
CA ILE A 117 15.62 -18.30 4.45
C ILE A 117 15.07 -17.81 3.11
N PHE A 118 13.76 -17.90 2.90
CA PHE A 118 13.12 -17.41 1.68
C PHE A 118 13.34 -15.90 1.50
N LEU A 119 13.18 -15.11 2.56
CA LEU A 119 13.44 -13.67 2.54
C LEU A 119 14.91 -13.37 2.23
N ALA A 120 15.86 -14.16 2.77
CA ALA A 120 17.28 -14.01 2.48
C ALA A 120 17.59 -14.32 1.01
N ILE A 121 16.97 -15.34 0.42
CA ILE A 121 17.11 -15.66 -1.01
C ILE A 121 16.58 -14.50 -1.86
N ILE A 122 15.39 -13.98 -1.54
CA ILE A 122 14.83 -12.79 -2.21
C ILE A 122 15.80 -11.62 -2.07
N ALA A 123 16.32 -11.35 -0.88
CA ALA A 123 17.26 -10.24 -0.65
C ALA A 123 18.54 -10.39 -1.49
N ILE A 124 19.11 -11.59 -1.57
CA ILE A 124 20.27 -11.86 -2.43
C ILE A 124 19.95 -11.52 -3.89
N GLN A 125 18.77 -11.92 -4.38
CA GLN A 125 18.35 -11.60 -5.74
C GLN A 125 18.14 -10.09 -5.92
N VAL A 126 17.40 -9.44 -5.02
CA VAL A 126 17.11 -7.99 -5.03
C VAL A 126 18.39 -7.16 -5.17
N PHE A 127 19.43 -7.49 -4.40
CA PHE A 127 20.68 -6.72 -4.37
C PHE A 127 21.74 -7.21 -5.38
N SER A 128 21.44 -8.23 -6.19
CA SER A 128 22.39 -8.74 -7.20
C SER A 128 22.35 -8.00 -8.54
N HIS A 129 21.35 -7.14 -8.76
CA HIS A 129 21.15 -6.40 -10.00
C HIS A 129 20.84 -4.93 -9.69
N THR A 130 20.89 -4.08 -10.71
CA THR A 130 20.48 -2.66 -10.63
C THR A 130 18.99 -2.50 -10.93
N VAL A 131 18.38 -1.41 -10.47
CA VAL A 131 16.98 -1.13 -10.79
C VAL A 131 16.85 -0.85 -12.29
N TRP A 132 16.03 -1.62 -13.01
CA TRP A 132 15.87 -1.51 -14.46
C TRP A 132 14.42 -1.26 -14.91
N GLY A 133 13.46 -1.28 -13.98
CA GLY A 133 12.06 -1.00 -14.31
C GLY A 133 11.88 0.38 -14.93
N ALA A 134 11.26 0.45 -16.11
CA ALA A 134 11.06 1.69 -16.85
C ALA A 134 10.34 2.75 -16.00
N ASP A 135 9.24 2.38 -15.34
CA ASP A 135 8.49 3.26 -14.44
C ASP A 135 9.32 3.68 -13.22
N ALA A 136 10.06 2.74 -12.64
CA ALA A 136 10.92 3.00 -11.49
C ALA A 136 11.98 4.05 -11.81
N LEU A 137 12.67 3.92 -12.94
CA LEU A 137 13.68 4.87 -13.38
C LEU A 137 13.07 6.21 -13.78
N THR A 138 12.02 6.18 -14.60
CA THR A 138 11.44 7.36 -15.25
C THR A 138 10.65 8.24 -14.29
N TYR A 139 9.79 7.64 -13.47
CA TYR A 139 8.89 8.39 -12.60
C TYR A 139 9.46 8.53 -11.21
N TRP A 140 9.83 7.40 -10.61
CA TRP A 140 10.01 7.36 -9.16
C TRP A 140 11.41 7.79 -8.74
N LEU A 141 12.43 7.15 -9.29
CA LEU A 141 13.84 7.38 -9.00
C LEU A 141 14.27 8.77 -9.48
N PHE A 142 13.85 9.16 -10.69
CA PHE A 142 14.13 10.49 -11.22
C PHE A 142 13.60 11.58 -10.28
N ARG A 143 12.31 11.57 -9.97
CA ARG A 143 11.70 12.60 -9.10
C ARG A 143 12.31 12.59 -7.70
N ALA A 144 12.61 11.41 -7.16
CA ALA A 144 13.26 11.31 -5.86
C ALA A 144 14.62 12.03 -5.84
N ARG A 145 15.41 11.89 -6.91
CA ARG A 145 16.71 12.57 -7.09
C ARG A 145 16.50 14.09 -7.27
N ALA A 146 15.52 14.49 -8.07
CA ALA A 146 15.24 15.90 -8.31
C ALA A 146 14.78 16.61 -7.01
N TYR A 147 13.87 16.01 -6.24
CA TYR A 147 13.44 16.54 -4.94
C TYR A 147 14.58 16.62 -3.92
N PHE A 148 15.56 15.71 -4.01
CA PHE A 148 16.74 15.71 -3.14
C PHE A 148 17.71 16.85 -3.49
N ILE A 149 17.91 17.10 -4.78
CA ILE A 149 18.79 18.18 -5.26
C ILE A 149 18.17 19.55 -4.97
N ASP A 150 16.89 19.72 -5.27
CA ASP A 150 16.23 21.02 -5.20
C ASP A 150 15.76 21.38 -3.78
N GLY A 151 15.64 20.41 -2.87
CA GLY A 151 15.05 20.64 -1.55
C GLY A 151 13.53 20.79 -1.55
N LEU A 152 12.91 20.94 -2.72
CA LEU A 152 11.52 21.31 -2.92
C LEU A 152 10.89 20.50 -4.04
N ILE A 153 9.56 20.46 -4.06
CA ILE A 153 8.74 20.01 -5.18
C ILE A 153 8.37 21.27 -5.97
N THR A 154 8.94 21.40 -7.17
CA THR A 154 8.72 22.49 -8.10
C THR A 154 8.04 21.98 -9.36
N LYS A 155 7.49 22.89 -10.16
CA LYS A 155 6.87 22.51 -11.42
C LYS A 155 7.89 21.84 -12.36
N GLU A 156 9.12 22.33 -12.35
CA GLU A 156 10.19 21.86 -13.21
C GLU A 156 10.61 20.43 -12.86
N ASN A 157 10.70 20.10 -11.57
CA ASN A 157 11.12 18.76 -11.13
C ASN A 157 9.99 17.72 -11.07
N LEU A 158 8.73 18.17 -11.16
CA LEU A 158 7.57 17.30 -11.38
C LEU A 158 7.53 16.75 -12.82
N PHE A 159 7.97 17.53 -13.83
CA PHE A 159 7.83 17.21 -15.27
C PHE A 159 9.13 17.34 -16.09
N PRO A 160 10.13 16.50 -15.84
CA PRO A 160 11.45 16.69 -16.41
C PRO A 160 11.58 16.15 -17.85
N LEU A 161 10.79 15.13 -18.24
CA LEU A 161 10.92 14.47 -19.55
C LEU A 161 9.58 14.08 -20.19
N TRP A 162 8.64 13.52 -19.41
CA TRP A 162 7.30 13.14 -19.87
C TRP A 162 6.24 13.53 -18.84
N ALA A 163 5.12 14.09 -19.30
CA ALA A 163 4.10 14.73 -18.46
C ALA A 163 3.13 13.75 -17.77
N HIS A 164 3.61 12.58 -17.33
CA HIS A 164 2.74 11.58 -16.73
C HIS A 164 2.38 11.94 -15.27
N GLU A 165 1.07 12.03 -15.02
CA GLU A 165 0.50 12.34 -13.71
C GLU A 165 0.66 11.13 -12.77
N GLN A 166 1.75 11.15 -12.00
CA GLN A 166 2.06 10.12 -11.01
C GLN A 166 2.15 10.78 -9.61
N PRO A 167 1.37 10.31 -8.62
CA PRO A 167 1.40 10.85 -7.26
C PRO A 167 2.74 10.67 -6.53
N MET A 168 3.05 11.52 -5.54
CA MET A 168 4.44 11.72 -5.12
C MET A 168 4.93 10.86 -3.95
N LEU A 169 4.07 10.09 -3.28
CA LEU A 169 4.42 9.43 -2.01
C LEU A 169 5.66 8.54 -2.16
N TRP A 170 5.73 7.75 -3.24
CA TRP A 170 6.85 6.83 -3.43
C TRP A 170 8.19 7.56 -3.66
N SER A 171 8.20 8.60 -4.50
CA SER A 171 9.38 9.45 -4.70
C SER A 171 9.81 10.16 -3.42
N LEU A 172 8.87 10.75 -2.67
CA LEU A 172 9.16 11.43 -1.40
C LEU A 172 9.67 10.48 -0.31
N THR A 173 9.21 9.22 -0.35
CA THR A 173 9.74 8.18 0.54
C THR A 173 11.22 7.93 0.24
N ALA A 174 11.58 7.80 -1.03
CA ALA A 174 12.96 7.61 -1.44
C ALA A 174 13.84 8.85 -1.19
N THR A 175 13.32 10.06 -1.39
CA THR A 175 14.04 11.31 -1.10
C THR A 175 14.50 11.40 0.36
N LEU A 176 13.71 10.93 1.33
CA LEU A 176 14.13 10.90 2.73
C LEU A 176 15.38 10.04 2.96
N PHE A 177 15.48 8.90 2.28
CA PHE A 177 16.68 8.09 2.37
C PHE A 177 17.91 8.83 1.84
N TYR A 178 17.76 9.62 0.76
CA TYR A 178 18.85 10.42 0.22
C TYR A 178 19.30 11.49 1.19
N TYR A 179 18.38 12.16 1.89
CA TYR A 179 18.74 13.13 2.93
C TYR A 179 19.50 12.49 4.09
N PHE A 180 19.13 11.28 4.53
CA PHE A 180 19.88 10.59 5.59
C PHE A 180 21.28 10.16 5.15
N LEU A 181 21.43 9.73 3.88
CA LEU A 181 22.73 9.34 3.34
C LEU A 181 23.62 10.52 2.96
N GLY A 182 23.04 11.65 2.56
CA GLY A 182 23.74 12.75 1.90
C GLY A 182 24.06 12.51 0.41
N TYR A 183 23.59 11.41 -0.18
CA TYR A 183 23.74 11.12 -1.61
C TYR A 183 22.62 10.22 -2.14
N SER A 184 22.40 10.24 -3.46
CA SER A 184 21.39 9.40 -4.11
C SER A 184 21.89 7.96 -4.33
N SER A 185 21.09 6.96 -3.95
CA SER A 185 21.42 5.54 -4.09
C SER A 185 20.20 4.70 -4.45
N GLU A 186 20.34 3.79 -5.41
CA GLU A 186 19.26 2.88 -5.82
C GLU A 186 18.93 1.82 -4.77
N TYR A 187 19.82 1.60 -3.80
CA TYR A 187 19.68 0.58 -2.76
C TYR A 187 18.33 0.66 -2.03
N PHE A 188 17.73 1.84 -1.89
CA PHE A 188 16.45 2.00 -1.19
C PHE A 188 15.24 1.58 -2.00
N PHE A 189 15.29 1.77 -3.32
CA PHE A 189 14.29 1.24 -4.24
C PHE A 189 14.30 -0.29 -4.25
N GLN A 190 15.36 -0.91 -3.76
CA GLN A 190 15.50 -2.35 -3.58
C GLN A 190 15.08 -2.80 -2.17
N LEU A 191 15.55 -2.10 -1.13
CA LEU A 191 15.27 -2.44 0.27
C LEU A 191 13.81 -2.24 0.65
N VAL A 192 13.19 -1.13 0.25
CA VAL A 192 11.83 -0.80 0.71
C VAL A 192 10.79 -1.82 0.20
N PRO A 193 10.76 -2.22 -1.08
CA PRO A 193 9.85 -3.28 -1.54
C PRO A 193 10.03 -4.60 -0.76
N LEU A 194 11.26 -4.98 -0.40
CA LEU A 194 11.52 -6.17 0.41
C LEU A 194 10.89 -6.07 1.82
N ILE A 195 10.99 -4.90 2.45
CA ILE A 195 10.35 -4.63 3.75
C ILE A 195 8.83 -4.66 3.60
N ILE A 196 8.29 -4.01 2.56
CA ILE A 196 6.85 -3.97 2.29
C ILE A 196 6.30 -5.38 2.03
N PHE A 197 7.00 -6.21 1.25
CA PHE A 197 6.66 -7.63 1.07
C PHE A 197 6.56 -8.36 2.41
N SER A 198 7.56 -8.19 3.28
CA SER A 198 7.56 -8.77 4.63
C SER A 198 6.38 -8.28 5.46
N CYS A 199 6.05 -6.99 5.36
CA CYS A 199 4.90 -6.38 6.01
C CYS A 199 3.57 -6.93 5.49
N ILE A 200 3.42 -7.13 4.18
CA ILE A 200 2.23 -7.76 3.57
C ILE A 200 2.01 -9.15 4.17
N VAL A 201 3.04 -10.00 4.14
CA VAL A 201 2.97 -11.36 4.69
C VAL A 201 2.64 -11.33 6.18
N TRP A 202 3.25 -10.44 6.94
CA TRP A 202 3.00 -10.28 8.37
C TRP A 202 1.56 -9.85 8.67
N VAL A 203 1.07 -8.80 8.00
CA VAL A 203 -0.31 -8.30 8.17
C VAL A 203 -1.29 -9.40 7.83
N PHE A 204 -1.07 -10.12 6.73
CA PHE A 204 -1.91 -11.23 6.32
C PHE A 204 -1.97 -12.32 7.39
N TYR A 205 -0.82 -12.81 7.85
CA TYR A 205 -0.75 -13.86 8.88
C TYR A 205 -1.44 -13.44 10.19
N VAL A 206 -1.09 -12.25 10.72
CA VAL A 206 -1.57 -11.81 12.04
C VAL A 206 -3.08 -11.57 12.04
N ASN A 207 -3.64 -11.02 10.94
CA ASN A 207 -5.07 -10.74 10.88
C ASN A 207 -5.94 -11.97 10.54
N LEU A 208 -5.31 -13.10 10.20
CA LEU A 208 -5.96 -14.41 10.10
C LEU A 208 -5.87 -15.22 11.40
N SER A 209 -5.63 -14.57 12.56
CA SER A 209 -5.46 -15.25 13.86
C SER A 209 -6.66 -16.07 14.33
N ARG A 210 -7.82 -15.85 13.73
CA ARG A 210 -9.06 -16.57 14.00
C ARG A 210 -9.11 -17.95 13.33
N LEU A 211 -8.39 -18.14 12.22
CA LEU A 211 -8.35 -19.44 11.53
C LEU A 211 -7.56 -20.47 12.33
N PRO A 212 -7.88 -21.77 12.16
CA PRO A 212 -6.99 -22.85 12.58
C PRO A 212 -5.58 -22.60 12.07
N ARG A 213 -4.58 -22.85 12.92
CA ARG A 213 -3.20 -22.48 12.65
C ARG A 213 -2.66 -23.05 11.35
N TRP A 214 -2.97 -24.31 11.04
CA TRP A 214 -2.53 -24.97 9.81
C TRP A 214 -3.07 -24.24 8.56
N LEU A 215 -4.33 -23.82 8.59
CA LEU A 215 -4.97 -23.11 7.48
C LEU A 215 -4.41 -21.69 7.33
N ARG A 216 -4.18 -21.00 8.46
CA ARG A 216 -3.50 -19.70 8.46
C ARG A 216 -2.10 -19.80 7.83
N VAL A 217 -1.33 -20.82 8.18
CA VAL A 217 0.01 -21.08 7.62
C VAL A 217 -0.09 -21.41 6.14
N LEU A 218 -1.00 -22.29 5.74
CA LEU A 218 -1.24 -22.67 4.35
C LEU A 218 -1.56 -21.45 3.48
N LEU A 219 -2.53 -20.63 3.88
CA LEU A 219 -2.95 -19.43 3.14
C LEU A 219 -1.86 -18.37 3.07
N THR A 220 -1.10 -18.19 4.16
CA THR A 220 0.07 -17.30 4.16
C THR A 220 1.17 -17.84 3.26
N GLY A 221 1.35 -19.16 3.21
CA GLY A 221 2.27 -19.83 2.29
C GLY A 221 1.85 -19.62 0.83
N ILE A 222 0.56 -19.76 0.52
CA ILE A 222 0.02 -19.45 -0.82
C ILE A 222 0.34 -18.01 -1.22
N LEU A 223 0.07 -17.05 -0.34
CA LEU A 223 0.40 -15.63 -0.59
C LEU A 223 1.91 -15.47 -0.85
N CYS A 224 2.75 -15.94 0.07
CA CYS A 224 4.19 -15.74 0.06
C CYS A 224 4.87 -16.40 -1.14
N LEU A 225 4.39 -17.59 -1.54
CA LEU A 225 4.92 -18.36 -2.66
C LEU A 225 4.27 -18.00 -4.00
N THR A 226 3.34 -17.05 -4.04
CA THR A 226 2.78 -16.56 -5.30
C THR A 226 3.90 -15.95 -6.15
N PRO A 227 4.24 -16.54 -7.32
CA PRO A 227 5.41 -16.17 -8.11
C PRO A 227 5.51 -14.67 -8.35
N PHE A 228 4.44 -14.07 -8.84
CA PHE A 228 4.44 -12.67 -9.24
C PHE A 228 4.60 -11.70 -8.05
N LEU A 229 4.18 -12.09 -6.84
CA LEU A 229 4.30 -11.23 -5.65
C LEU A 229 5.77 -11.05 -5.22
N TRP A 230 6.54 -12.14 -5.15
CA TRP A 230 7.96 -12.04 -4.77
C TRP A 230 8.85 -11.66 -5.96
N GLN A 231 8.47 -12.00 -7.19
CA GLN A 231 9.18 -11.55 -8.40
C GLN A 231 9.14 -10.03 -8.56
N ASN A 232 8.04 -9.38 -8.15
CA ASN A 232 7.95 -7.91 -8.18
C ASN A 232 8.98 -7.24 -7.24
N VAL A 233 9.44 -7.97 -6.23
CA VAL A 233 10.52 -7.56 -5.34
C VAL A 233 11.88 -7.92 -5.92
N ALA A 234 12.02 -9.12 -6.50
CA ALA A 234 13.31 -9.74 -6.78
C ALA A 234 13.84 -9.59 -8.20
N LEU A 235 13.02 -9.28 -9.20
CA LEU A 235 13.45 -9.18 -10.60
C LEU A 235 13.72 -7.73 -11.00
N ALA A 236 14.84 -7.50 -11.69
CA ALA A 236 15.33 -6.17 -12.07
C ALA A 236 14.30 -5.27 -12.77
N GLU A 237 13.45 -5.88 -13.59
CA GLU A 237 12.40 -5.22 -14.37
C GLU A 237 11.27 -4.67 -13.50
N TYR A 238 11.11 -5.19 -12.27
CA TYR A 238 10.01 -4.84 -11.37
C TYR A 238 10.45 -4.13 -10.10
N VAL A 239 11.70 -4.32 -9.66
CA VAL A 239 12.21 -3.70 -8.45
C VAL A 239 12.07 -2.17 -8.53
N GLY A 240 11.70 -1.56 -7.42
CA GLY A 240 11.51 -0.10 -7.33
C GLY A 240 10.16 0.40 -7.85
N ASN A 241 9.28 -0.46 -8.35
CA ASN A 241 7.92 -0.08 -8.68
C ASN A 241 7.06 0.15 -7.42
N ALA A 242 6.11 1.09 -7.52
CA ALA A 242 5.23 1.47 -6.42
C ALA A 242 4.07 0.47 -6.19
N ASP A 243 3.84 -0.48 -7.10
CA ASP A 243 2.66 -1.36 -7.11
C ASP A 243 2.52 -2.18 -5.82
N LEU A 244 3.63 -2.70 -5.30
CA LEU A 244 3.62 -3.48 -4.05
C LEU A 244 3.25 -2.63 -2.83
N LEU A 245 3.64 -1.35 -2.81
CA LEU A 245 3.26 -0.42 -1.74
C LEU A 245 1.77 -0.10 -1.81
N VAL A 246 1.21 0.03 -3.01
CA VAL A 246 -0.25 0.12 -3.20
C VAL A 246 -0.95 -1.15 -2.69
N SER A 247 -0.44 -2.35 -3.02
CA SER A 247 -0.97 -3.62 -2.50
C SER A 247 -0.99 -3.65 -0.97
N PHE A 248 0.08 -3.16 -0.35
CA PHE A 248 0.20 -3.08 1.09
C PHE A 248 -0.85 -2.16 1.72
N TYR A 249 -1.05 -0.97 1.13
CA TYR A 249 -2.06 -0.04 1.60
C TYR A 249 -3.48 -0.57 1.41
N PHE A 250 -3.78 -1.24 0.29
CA PHE A 250 -5.07 -1.92 0.11
C PHE A 250 -5.30 -3.01 1.15
N LEU A 251 -4.30 -3.86 1.42
CA LEU A 251 -4.42 -4.89 2.45
C LEU A 251 -4.72 -4.27 3.83
N LEU A 252 -4.00 -3.22 4.21
CA LEU A 252 -4.25 -2.50 5.47
C LEU A 252 -5.66 -1.88 5.50
N ALA A 253 -6.08 -1.20 4.43
CA ALA A 253 -7.41 -0.61 4.34
C ALA A 253 -8.51 -1.65 4.54
N MET A 254 -8.41 -2.80 3.87
CA MET A 254 -9.39 -3.90 4.00
C MET A 254 -9.38 -4.51 5.41
N VAL A 255 -8.22 -4.70 6.02
CA VAL A 255 -8.10 -5.14 7.42
C VAL A 255 -8.83 -4.17 8.36
N PHE A 256 -8.69 -2.87 8.16
CA PHE A 256 -9.32 -1.87 9.03
C PHE A 256 -10.80 -1.64 8.74
N ILE A 257 -11.28 -1.89 7.52
CA ILE A 257 -12.72 -1.96 7.22
C ILE A 257 -13.36 -3.07 8.05
N LEU A 258 -12.75 -4.27 8.08
CA LEU A 258 -13.27 -5.40 8.87
C LEU A 258 -13.23 -5.15 10.38
N LYS A 259 -12.40 -4.21 10.85
CA LYS A 259 -12.33 -3.76 12.25
C LYS A 259 -13.16 -2.51 12.52
N GLU A 260 -13.85 -1.99 11.50
CA GLU A 260 -14.62 -0.74 11.55
C GLU A 260 -13.80 0.48 12.03
N ASN A 261 -12.49 0.48 11.79
CA ASN A 261 -11.65 1.65 12.01
C ASN A 261 -11.57 2.49 10.73
N TRP A 262 -12.66 3.21 10.48
CA TRP A 262 -12.86 3.97 9.26
C TRP A 262 -11.79 5.03 9.01
N LEU A 263 -11.24 5.62 10.07
CA LEU A 263 -10.22 6.67 9.93
C LEU A 263 -8.90 6.09 9.38
N LEU A 264 -8.46 4.93 9.89
CA LEU A 264 -7.31 4.23 9.33
C LEU A 264 -7.59 3.71 7.92
N THR A 265 -8.80 3.20 7.63
CA THR A 265 -9.20 2.86 6.26
C THR A 265 -9.03 4.05 5.32
N ALA A 266 -9.55 5.22 5.71
CA ALA A 266 -9.47 6.46 4.98
C ALA A 266 -8.01 6.84 4.66
N PHE A 267 -7.14 6.84 5.68
CA PHE A 267 -5.72 7.15 5.49
C PHE A 267 -5.04 6.16 4.57
N PHE A 268 -5.27 4.85 4.71
CA PHE A 268 -4.61 3.86 3.85
C PHE A 268 -5.13 3.88 2.41
N LEU A 269 -6.42 4.11 2.16
CA LEU A 269 -6.92 4.31 0.81
C LEU A 269 -6.36 5.59 0.18
N TYR A 270 -6.27 6.67 0.97
CA TYR A 270 -5.65 7.91 0.51
C TYR A 270 -4.16 7.72 0.23
N PHE A 271 -3.41 7.00 1.08
CA PHE A 271 -2.01 6.66 0.85
C PHE A 271 -1.80 5.76 -0.36
N ALA A 272 -2.70 4.81 -0.62
CA ALA A 272 -2.70 4.05 -1.87
C ALA A 272 -2.82 4.99 -3.08
N PHE A 273 -3.79 5.92 -3.05
CA PHE A 273 -3.96 6.93 -4.10
C PHE A 273 -2.74 7.84 -4.28
N ILE A 274 -2.18 8.41 -3.20
CA ILE A 274 -1.00 9.28 -3.33
C ILE A 274 0.31 8.52 -3.59
N THR A 275 0.28 7.17 -3.57
CA THR A 275 1.35 6.30 -4.05
C THR A 275 1.24 6.10 -5.56
N LYS A 276 0.02 5.82 -6.07
CA LYS A 276 -0.25 5.64 -7.50
C LYS A 276 -1.70 6.04 -7.80
N SER A 277 -1.90 6.84 -8.83
CA SER A 277 -3.21 7.39 -9.22
C SER A 277 -4.21 6.28 -9.59
N ASP A 278 -3.71 5.13 -10.05
CA ASP A 278 -4.47 3.92 -10.29
C ASP A 278 -5.36 3.52 -9.12
N ALA A 279 -5.00 3.83 -7.87
CA ALA A 279 -5.77 3.48 -6.66
C ALA A 279 -6.94 4.44 -6.35
N LEU A 280 -7.14 5.49 -7.15
CA LEU A 280 -8.25 6.45 -6.99
C LEU A 280 -9.64 5.79 -6.99
N PRO A 281 -9.97 4.80 -7.84
CA PRO A 281 -11.31 4.22 -7.91
C PRO A 281 -11.78 3.57 -6.59
N ALA A 282 -10.89 2.94 -5.82
CA ALA A 282 -11.21 2.42 -4.50
C ALA A 282 -11.49 3.54 -3.48
N LEU A 283 -10.72 4.63 -3.55
CA LEU A 283 -10.90 5.79 -2.68
C LEU A 283 -12.22 6.51 -2.98
N THR A 284 -12.54 6.75 -4.25
CA THR A 284 -13.83 7.32 -4.67
C THR A 284 -14.98 6.37 -4.34
N GLY A 285 -14.82 5.07 -4.57
CA GLY A 285 -15.77 4.05 -4.11
C GLY A 285 -16.06 4.15 -2.61
N PHE A 286 -15.03 4.34 -1.77
CA PHE A 286 -15.21 4.55 -0.33
C PHE A 286 -15.95 5.86 -0.02
N LEU A 287 -15.68 6.92 -0.78
CA LEU A 287 -16.33 8.23 -0.71
C LEU A 287 -17.72 8.31 -1.34
N PHE A 288 -18.24 7.28 -2.00
CA PHE A 288 -19.62 7.28 -2.49
C PHE A 288 -20.44 6.15 -1.86
N LEU A 289 -19.85 4.97 -1.71
CA LEU A 289 -20.53 3.80 -1.16
C LEU A 289 -20.53 3.80 0.37
N GLY A 290 -19.53 4.40 1.02
CA GLY A 290 -19.42 4.47 2.48
C GLY A 290 -20.72 4.86 3.23
N PRO A 291 -21.44 5.94 2.85
CA PRO A 291 -22.63 6.40 3.55
C PRO A 291 -23.85 5.64 3.07
N LEU A 292 -23.90 5.21 1.81
CA LEU A 292 -24.96 4.33 1.33
C LEU A 292 -24.98 3.05 2.17
N PHE A 293 -23.80 2.51 2.50
CA PHE A 293 -23.67 1.38 3.41
C PHE A 293 -24.03 1.73 4.86
N ILE A 294 -23.85 2.97 5.32
CA ILE A 294 -24.34 3.41 6.64
C ILE A 294 -25.86 3.58 6.71
N LEU A 295 -26.45 4.07 5.62
CA LEU A 295 -27.88 4.30 5.53
C LEU A 295 -28.61 2.95 5.41
N GLY A 296 -28.06 2.02 4.61
CA GLY A 296 -28.61 0.68 4.41
C GLY A 296 -28.22 -0.34 5.48
N PHE A 297 -27.06 -0.18 6.14
CA PHE A 297 -26.56 -1.13 7.13
C PHE A 297 -26.11 -0.41 8.42
N LYS A 298 -26.35 -1.02 9.59
CA LYS A 298 -26.11 -0.45 10.93
C LYS A 298 -24.60 -0.31 11.28
N LEU A 299 -23.80 0.32 10.42
CA LEU A 299 -22.38 0.61 10.63
C LEU A 299 -22.15 1.80 11.56
N ASN A 300 -20.95 1.92 12.15
CA ASN A 300 -20.58 3.03 13.03
C ASN A 300 -20.53 4.39 12.29
N LYS A 301 -21.64 5.14 12.38
CA LYS A 301 -21.84 6.41 11.67
C LYS A 301 -20.80 7.48 12.02
N LYS A 302 -20.54 7.70 13.32
CA LYS A 302 -19.65 8.80 13.78
C LYS A 302 -18.22 8.62 13.29
N GLY A 303 -17.70 7.40 13.35
CA GLY A 303 -16.34 7.10 12.91
C GLY A 303 -16.15 7.32 11.41
N LEU A 304 -17.14 6.93 10.60
CA LEU A 304 -17.05 7.05 9.14
C LEU A 304 -17.23 8.49 8.65
N PHE A 305 -18.15 9.27 9.23
CA PHE A 305 -18.25 10.71 8.90
C PHE A 305 -16.95 11.47 9.20
N LYS A 306 -16.28 11.15 10.31
CA LYS A 306 -14.96 11.72 10.62
C LYS A 306 -13.93 11.33 9.56
N ALA A 307 -13.87 10.04 9.20
CA ALA A 307 -12.97 9.53 8.16
C ALA A 307 -13.17 10.23 6.82
N TRP A 308 -14.44 10.44 6.46
CA TRP A 308 -14.86 11.15 5.26
C TRP A 308 -14.42 12.60 5.23
N GLY A 309 -14.71 13.36 6.27
CA GLY A 309 -14.31 14.77 6.35
C GLY A 309 -12.79 14.92 6.20
N VAL A 310 -12.01 14.02 6.80
CA VAL A 310 -10.55 14.01 6.67
C VAL A 310 -10.11 13.70 5.24
N VAL A 311 -10.62 12.63 4.61
CA VAL A 311 -10.22 12.28 3.24
C VAL A 311 -10.65 13.34 2.24
N PHE A 312 -11.87 13.87 2.38
CA PHE A 312 -12.38 14.92 1.52
C PHE A 312 -11.50 16.18 1.61
N LEU A 313 -11.12 16.58 2.83
CA LEU A 313 -10.19 17.69 3.03
C LEU A 313 -8.83 17.39 2.38
N LEU A 314 -8.26 16.21 2.58
CA LEU A 314 -6.97 15.83 1.98
C LEU A 314 -7.01 15.82 0.45
N LEU A 315 -8.10 15.33 -0.14
CA LEU A 315 -8.31 15.38 -1.59
C LEU A 315 -8.50 16.81 -2.10
N PHE A 316 -9.24 17.63 -1.35
CA PHE A 316 -9.43 19.04 -1.70
C PHE A 316 -8.10 19.80 -1.70
N VAL A 317 -7.29 19.64 -0.65
CA VAL A 317 -5.96 20.27 -0.58
C VAL A 317 -5.04 19.74 -1.70
N TYR A 318 -5.05 18.43 -1.96
CA TYR A 318 -4.31 17.83 -3.08
C TYR A 318 -4.74 18.43 -4.42
N TRP A 319 -6.05 18.55 -4.64
CA TRP A 319 -6.61 19.11 -5.88
C TRP A 319 -6.25 20.59 -6.05
N VAL A 320 -6.38 21.43 -5.02
CA VAL A 320 -5.97 22.84 -5.08
C VAL A 320 -4.48 22.94 -5.43
N TRP A 321 -3.63 22.19 -4.76
CA TRP A 321 -2.20 22.15 -5.06
C TRP A 321 -1.90 21.71 -6.50
N HIS A 322 -2.63 20.70 -6.98
CA HIS A 322 -2.50 20.20 -8.35
C HIS A 322 -2.85 21.28 -9.39
N GLN A 323 -3.89 22.09 -9.13
CA GLN A 323 -4.24 23.23 -9.98
C GLN A 323 -3.16 24.31 -9.96
N GLU A 324 -2.64 24.67 -8.77
CA GLU A 324 -1.58 25.67 -8.61
C GLU A 324 -0.29 25.27 -9.35
N MET A 325 0.10 23.99 -9.28
CA MET A 325 1.27 23.47 -9.98
C MET A 325 1.06 23.30 -11.49
N LYS A 326 -0.17 23.51 -11.99
CA LYS A 326 -0.57 23.30 -13.39
C LYS A 326 -0.14 21.92 -13.88
N VAL A 327 -0.33 20.90 -13.05
CA VAL A 327 0.01 19.52 -13.40
C VAL A 327 -0.86 19.10 -14.60
N PRO A 328 -0.25 18.67 -15.72
CA PRO A 328 -1.00 18.23 -16.89
C PRO A 328 -1.87 17.03 -16.53
N ASN A 329 -3.12 17.04 -16.98
CA ASN A 329 -4.03 15.90 -16.84
C ASN A 329 -4.20 15.26 -18.21
N GLU A 330 -3.50 14.14 -18.41
CA GLU A 330 -3.48 13.40 -19.68
C GLU A 330 -4.86 12.84 -20.04
N TYR A 331 -5.66 12.49 -19.03
CA TYR A 331 -7.01 11.96 -19.20
C TYR A 331 -8.01 13.04 -19.62
N LEU A 332 -7.91 14.28 -19.11
CA LEU A 332 -8.76 15.39 -19.57
C LEU A 332 -8.49 15.74 -21.04
N TYR A 333 -7.23 15.67 -21.48
CA TYR A 333 -6.87 15.82 -22.89
C TYR A 333 -7.47 14.68 -23.74
N SER A 334 -7.46 13.44 -23.22
CA SER A 334 -8.02 12.29 -23.93
C SER A 334 -9.55 12.35 -24.05
N LEU A 335 -10.27 12.84 -23.04
CA LEU A 335 -11.73 13.06 -23.12
C LEU A 335 -12.10 14.02 -24.26
N ASN A 336 -11.28 15.04 -24.51
CA ASN A 336 -11.49 16.03 -25.58
C ASN A 336 -11.06 15.54 -26.97
N SER A 337 -10.29 14.45 -27.05
CA SER A 337 -9.73 13.93 -28.31
C SER A 337 -10.71 13.10 -29.15
N GLY A 338 -11.98 12.96 -28.72
CA GLY A 338 -13.00 12.23 -29.47
C GLY A 338 -12.89 10.70 -29.39
N ILE A 339 -12.09 10.16 -28.46
CA ILE A 339 -11.91 8.70 -28.23
C ILE A 339 -13.26 7.98 -28.09
N PHE A 340 -14.23 8.58 -27.39
CA PHE A 340 -15.57 8.00 -27.23
C PHE A 340 -16.34 7.82 -28.55
N LYS A 341 -16.04 8.63 -29.57
CA LYS A 341 -16.66 8.52 -30.89
C LYS A 341 -15.99 7.44 -31.75
N GLN A 342 -14.74 7.09 -31.45
CA GLN A 342 -13.94 6.15 -32.24
C GLN A 342 -13.94 4.72 -31.65
N ARG A 343 -14.18 4.58 -30.34
CA ARG A 343 -14.12 3.30 -29.63
C ARG A 343 -15.50 2.88 -29.13
N SER A 344 -16.04 1.77 -29.66
CA SER A 344 -17.25 1.17 -29.11
C SER A 344 -16.99 0.63 -27.70
N ILE A 345 -17.62 1.26 -26.70
CA ILE A 345 -17.48 0.93 -25.27
C ILE A 345 -17.62 -0.58 -25.03
N PHE A 346 -18.66 -1.20 -25.61
CA PHE A 346 -18.93 -2.62 -25.40
C PHE A 346 -17.81 -3.52 -25.94
N SER A 347 -17.29 -3.24 -27.14
CA SER A 347 -16.23 -4.05 -27.75
C SER A 347 -14.91 -3.96 -26.96
N TYR A 348 -14.56 -2.76 -26.48
CA TYR A 348 -13.33 -2.54 -25.73
C TYR A 348 -13.40 -3.13 -24.32
N ILE A 349 -14.49 -2.88 -23.60
CA ILE A 349 -14.71 -3.49 -22.27
C ILE A 349 -14.71 -5.01 -22.39
N TRP A 350 -15.34 -5.58 -23.43
CA TRP A 350 -15.33 -7.02 -23.65
C TRP A 350 -13.91 -7.56 -23.89
N TYR A 351 -13.11 -6.88 -24.71
CA TYR A 351 -11.71 -7.20 -24.94
C TYR A 351 -10.88 -7.16 -23.64
N GLU A 352 -11.05 -6.11 -22.83
CA GLU A 352 -10.37 -5.96 -21.54
C GLU A 352 -10.77 -7.08 -20.57
N ILE A 353 -12.06 -7.39 -20.45
CA ILE A 353 -12.54 -8.51 -19.62
C ILE A 353 -11.89 -9.83 -20.05
N HIS A 354 -11.77 -10.08 -21.35
CA HIS A 354 -11.06 -11.25 -21.86
C HIS A 354 -9.58 -11.25 -21.46
N ALA A 355 -8.89 -10.11 -21.55
CA ALA A 355 -7.51 -10.00 -21.14
C ALA A 355 -7.32 -10.24 -19.63
N PHE A 356 -8.18 -9.66 -18.79
CA PHE A 356 -8.20 -9.93 -17.34
C PHE A 356 -8.47 -11.39 -17.03
N ARG A 357 -9.43 -12.02 -17.73
CA ARG A 357 -9.69 -13.45 -17.61
C ARG A 357 -8.44 -14.27 -17.91
N GLU A 358 -7.74 -13.98 -19.00
CA GLU A 358 -6.52 -14.72 -19.34
C GLU A 358 -5.41 -14.47 -18.33
N GLU A 359 -5.24 -13.24 -17.84
CA GLU A 359 -4.26 -12.94 -16.77
C GLU A 359 -4.55 -13.73 -15.48
N PHE A 360 -5.81 -13.78 -15.03
CA PHE A 360 -6.19 -14.55 -13.83
C PHE A 360 -5.97 -16.07 -13.99
N ARG A 361 -5.95 -16.60 -15.22
CA ARG A 361 -5.70 -18.02 -15.51
C ARG A 361 -4.22 -18.38 -15.49
N GLN A 362 -3.30 -17.41 -15.47
CA GLN A 362 -1.86 -17.66 -15.51
C GLN A 362 -1.34 -18.23 -14.18
N ILE A 363 -1.46 -19.55 -14.01
CA ILE A 363 -0.99 -20.29 -12.83
C ILE A 363 0.51 -20.08 -12.59
N TYR A 364 1.30 -19.93 -13.64
CA TYR A 364 2.75 -19.70 -13.51
C TYR A 364 3.09 -18.34 -12.86
N ARG A 365 2.20 -17.34 -12.92
CA ARG A 365 2.35 -16.04 -12.25
C ARG A 365 1.67 -16.02 -10.88
N TRP A 366 0.43 -16.51 -10.82
CA TRP A 366 -0.44 -16.30 -9.66
C TRP A 366 -0.59 -17.54 -8.78
N GLY A 367 0.02 -18.67 -9.16
CA GLY A 367 -0.25 -19.96 -8.55
C GLY A 367 -1.74 -20.29 -8.62
N LEU A 368 -2.27 -20.86 -7.53
CA LEU A 368 -3.70 -21.12 -7.36
C LEU A 368 -4.46 -19.95 -6.70
N GLY A 369 -3.81 -18.80 -6.50
CA GLY A 369 -4.33 -17.70 -5.70
C GLY A 369 -5.66 -17.13 -6.21
N TRP A 370 -5.70 -16.70 -7.47
CA TRP A 370 -6.93 -16.13 -8.07
C TRP A 370 -8.07 -17.13 -8.19
N TRP A 371 -7.75 -18.39 -8.46
CA TRP A 371 -8.74 -19.47 -8.47
C TRP A 371 -9.36 -19.67 -7.08
N LEU A 372 -8.51 -19.70 -6.04
CA LEU A 372 -8.97 -19.79 -4.65
C LEU A 372 -9.86 -18.59 -4.28
N ILE A 373 -9.46 -17.37 -4.67
CA ILE A 373 -10.27 -16.16 -4.49
C ILE A 373 -11.64 -16.33 -5.16
N PHE A 374 -11.66 -16.67 -6.44
CA PHE A 374 -12.89 -16.83 -7.21
C PHE A 374 -13.84 -17.85 -6.58
N PHE A 375 -13.37 -19.06 -6.31
CA PHE A 375 -14.21 -20.12 -5.76
C PHE A 375 -14.69 -19.81 -4.34
N LEU A 376 -13.83 -19.28 -3.47
CA LEU A 376 -14.23 -18.92 -2.11
C LEU A 376 -15.24 -17.76 -2.10
N THR A 377 -15.10 -16.78 -3.00
CA THR A 377 -16.08 -15.70 -3.16
C THR A 377 -17.44 -16.25 -3.60
N LEU A 378 -17.48 -17.10 -4.64
CA LEU A 378 -18.72 -17.68 -5.14
C LEU A 378 -19.44 -18.52 -4.09
N ILE A 379 -18.72 -19.43 -3.42
CA ILE A 379 -19.31 -20.33 -2.40
C ILE A 379 -19.85 -19.54 -1.21
N ASN A 380 -19.28 -18.38 -0.90
CA ASN A 380 -19.66 -17.58 0.28
C ASN A 380 -20.44 -16.31 -0.06
N LEU A 381 -20.95 -16.16 -1.29
CA LEU A 381 -21.58 -14.90 -1.74
C LEU A 381 -22.71 -14.45 -0.82
N GLY A 382 -23.59 -15.36 -0.40
CA GLY A 382 -24.66 -15.06 0.55
C GLY A 382 -24.17 -14.63 1.94
N ARG A 383 -23.03 -15.15 2.42
CA ARG A 383 -22.43 -14.75 3.70
C ARG A 383 -21.74 -13.40 3.60
N ILE A 384 -21.13 -13.09 2.46
CA ILE A 384 -20.55 -11.79 2.18
C ILE A 384 -21.64 -10.73 2.28
N ALA A 385 -22.76 -10.91 1.57
CA ALA A 385 -23.88 -9.97 1.56
C ALA A 385 -24.48 -9.71 2.96
N LYS A 386 -24.48 -10.71 3.85
CA LYS A 386 -24.97 -10.58 5.23
C LYS A 386 -24.02 -9.80 6.16
N ARG A 387 -22.78 -9.51 5.73
CA ARG A 387 -21.75 -8.86 6.56
C ARG A 387 -21.36 -7.50 5.98
N PRO A 388 -21.96 -6.40 6.45
CA PRO A 388 -21.85 -5.09 5.80
C PRO A 388 -20.41 -4.63 5.57
N SER A 389 -19.53 -4.76 6.56
CA SER A 389 -18.12 -4.34 6.45
C SER A 389 -17.34 -5.19 5.44
N LEU A 390 -17.61 -6.49 5.39
CA LEU A 390 -16.99 -7.37 4.41
C LEU A 390 -17.55 -7.14 3.01
N PHE A 391 -18.87 -6.94 2.90
CA PHE A 391 -19.51 -6.62 1.64
C PHE A 391 -18.94 -5.31 1.08
N LEU A 392 -18.85 -4.26 1.89
CA LEU A 392 -18.20 -3.00 1.52
C LEU A 392 -16.78 -3.22 1.02
N ALA A 393 -15.95 -3.96 1.76
CA ALA A 393 -14.58 -4.25 1.35
C ALA A 393 -14.50 -4.94 -0.03
N MET A 394 -15.33 -5.96 -0.26
CA MET A 394 -15.41 -6.64 -1.57
C MET A 394 -15.93 -5.71 -2.67
N THR A 395 -16.90 -4.84 -2.37
CA THR A 395 -17.40 -3.86 -3.32
C THR A 395 -16.32 -2.84 -3.69
N LEU A 396 -15.47 -2.41 -2.76
CA LEU A 396 -14.34 -1.51 -3.07
C LEU A 396 -13.31 -2.18 -3.99
N ILE A 397 -13.01 -3.46 -3.78
CA ILE A 397 -12.15 -4.23 -4.70
C ILE A 397 -12.78 -4.29 -6.09
N LEU A 398 -14.10 -4.47 -6.17
CA LEU A 398 -14.82 -4.45 -7.45
C LEU A 398 -14.79 -3.06 -8.10
N CYS A 399 -15.01 -1.98 -7.35
CA CYS A 399 -14.87 -0.60 -7.84
C CYS A 399 -13.47 -0.35 -8.40
N GLN A 400 -12.44 -0.86 -7.72
CA GLN A 400 -11.06 -0.76 -8.17
C GLN A 400 -10.83 -1.50 -9.50
N PHE A 401 -11.36 -2.72 -9.62
CA PHE A 401 -11.31 -3.49 -10.85
C PHE A 401 -12.04 -2.79 -12.01
N LEU A 402 -13.26 -2.28 -11.78
CA LEU A 402 -14.02 -1.51 -12.77
C LEU A 402 -13.31 -0.21 -13.16
N GLY A 403 -12.62 0.42 -12.21
CA GLY A 403 -11.78 1.58 -12.46
C GLY A 403 -10.63 1.28 -13.41
N TYR A 404 -9.98 0.12 -13.30
CA TYR A 404 -8.93 -0.29 -14.24
C TYR A 404 -9.45 -0.45 -15.67
N LEU A 405 -10.64 -1.03 -15.84
CA LEU A 405 -11.29 -1.12 -17.15
C LEU A 405 -11.53 0.29 -17.74
N LEU A 406 -12.04 1.20 -16.91
CA LEU A 406 -12.25 2.58 -17.35
C LEU A 406 -10.95 3.26 -17.77
N VAL A 407 -9.85 3.06 -17.04
CA VAL A 407 -8.53 3.63 -17.37
C VAL A 407 -8.03 3.14 -18.73
N TYR A 408 -8.11 1.85 -19.01
CA TYR A 408 -7.70 1.31 -20.32
C TYR A 408 -8.57 1.87 -21.46
N TYR A 409 -9.86 2.04 -21.20
CA TYR A 409 -10.77 2.60 -22.20
C TYR A 409 -10.41 4.06 -22.57
N ILE A 410 -10.09 4.89 -21.58
CA ILE A 410 -9.80 6.33 -21.78
C ILE A 410 -8.35 6.64 -22.12
N THR A 411 -7.42 5.69 -21.99
CA THR A 411 -6.01 5.94 -22.32
C THR A 411 -5.83 6.10 -23.84
N PRO A 412 -5.09 7.14 -24.30
CA PRO A 412 -4.89 7.38 -25.73
C PRO A 412 -4.06 6.29 -26.44
N GLU A 413 -3.23 5.56 -25.71
CA GLU A 413 -2.38 4.49 -26.24
C GLU A 413 -3.19 3.31 -26.81
N ASN A 414 -2.49 2.44 -27.55
CA ASN A 414 -3.05 1.19 -28.03
C ASN A 414 -3.36 0.28 -26.81
N PRO A 415 -4.63 -0.08 -26.57
CA PRO A 415 -5.00 -0.83 -25.38
C PRO A 415 -4.39 -2.23 -25.34
N ALA A 416 -4.17 -2.87 -26.50
CA ALA A 416 -3.53 -4.19 -26.53
C ALA A 416 -2.11 -4.14 -25.95
N SER A 417 -1.34 -3.12 -26.33
CA SER A 417 0.02 -2.90 -25.83
C SER A 417 -0.02 -2.56 -24.33
N GLN A 418 -0.86 -1.62 -23.94
CA GLN A 418 -0.93 -1.15 -22.55
C GLN A 418 -1.39 -2.26 -21.60
N ILE A 419 -2.38 -3.06 -22.00
CA ILE A 419 -2.85 -4.22 -21.25
C ILE A 419 -1.72 -5.25 -21.13
N ALA A 420 -1.04 -5.59 -22.23
CA ALA A 420 0.04 -6.57 -22.21
C ALA A 420 1.19 -6.18 -21.26
N THR A 421 1.47 -4.88 -21.11
CA THR A 421 2.58 -4.38 -20.28
C THR A 421 2.21 -4.06 -18.83
N SER A 422 0.93 -3.83 -18.51
CA SER A 422 0.53 -3.30 -17.19
C SER A 422 -0.51 -4.13 -16.43
N ILE A 423 -1.25 -5.02 -17.08
CA ILE A 423 -2.39 -5.73 -16.45
C ILE A 423 -1.98 -6.49 -15.19
N PHE A 424 -0.86 -7.20 -15.25
CA PHE A 424 -0.36 -7.99 -14.15
C PHE A 424 0.02 -7.12 -12.93
N ARG A 425 0.44 -5.87 -13.14
CA ARG A 425 0.79 -4.92 -12.07
C ARG A 425 -0.44 -4.36 -11.41
N LEU A 426 -1.49 -4.06 -12.18
CA LEU A 426 -2.79 -3.63 -11.63
C LEU A 426 -3.42 -4.74 -10.79
N VAL A 427 -3.37 -5.97 -11.30
CA VAL A 427 -3.87 -7.15 -10.59
C VAL A 427 -3.09 -7.41 -9.28
N LEU A 428 -1.78 -7.17 -9.28
CA LEU A 428 -0.93 -7.30 -8.09
C LEU A 428 -1.38 -6.39 -6.93
N GLN A 429 -1.85 -5.17 -7.24
CA GLN A 429 -2.36 -4.22 -6.24
C GLN A 429 -3.52 -4.83 -5.44
N LEU A 430 -4.39 -5.58 -6.10
CA LEU A 430 -5.57 -6.19 -5.48
C LEU A 430 -5.32 -7.54 -4.81
N TYR A 431 -4.28 -8.25 -5.24
CA TYR A 431 -4.10 -9.66 -4.90
C TYR A 431 -4.04 -9.96 -3.38
N PRO A 432 -3.16 -9.34 -2.58
CA PRO A 432 -3.09 -9.67 -1.15
C PRO A 432 -4.37 -9.33 -0.39
N ALA A 433 -5.01 -8.23 -0.75
CA ALA A 433 -6.26 -7.78 -0.13
C ALA A 433 -7.42 -8.73 -0.47
N SER A 434 -7.57 -9.11 -1.73
CA SER A 434 -8.58 -10.07 -2.19
C SER A 434 -8.42 -11.43 -1.53
N LEU A 435 -7.19 -11.97 -1.51
CA LEU A 435 -6.88 -13.24 -0.86
C LEU A 435 -7.18 -13.18 0.65
N PHE A 436 -6.92 -12.04 1.29
CA PHE A 436 -7.19 -11.85 2.72
C PHE A 436 -8.70 -11.86 3.00
N LEU A 437 -9.50 -11.14 2.22
CA LEU A 437 -10.95 -11.04 2.39
C LEU A 437 -11.64 -12.41 2.26
N VAL A 438 -11.25 -13.21 1.26
CA VAL A 438 -11.79 -14.57 1.09
C VAL A 438 -11.30 -15.53 2.17
N SER A 439 -10.07 -15.36 2.63
CA SER A 439 -9.50 -16.17 3.72
C SER A 439 -10.22 -15.90 5.04
N TYR A 440 -10.61 -14.65 5.29
CA TYR A 440 -11.36 -14.24 6.48
C TYR A 440 -12.75 -14.89 6.54
N LEU A 441 -13.37 -15.22 5.39
CA LEU A 441 -14.67 -15.90 5.31
C LEU A 441 -14.62 -17.36 5.76
N SER A 442 -13.53 -18.08 5.43
CA SER A 442 -13.34 -19.50 5.73
C SER A 442 -13.38 -19.84 7.22
N TYR A 443 -13.31 -18.82 8.08
CA TYR A 443 -13.39 -18.92 9.53
C TYR A 443 -14.80 -19.24 10.06
N ASN A 444 -15.86 -18.72 9.43
CA ASN A 444 -17.09 -18.45 10.18
C ASN A 444 -18.23 -19.46 10.01
N LYS A 445 -17.97 -20.60 9.36
CA LYS A 445 -18.96 -21.68 9.24
C LYS A 445 -19.33 -22.30 10.59
N ASN A 446 -18.46 -22.17 11.61
CA ASN A 446 -18.61 -22.83 12.91
C ASN A 446 -19.13 -21.93 14.04
N GLN A 447 -19.20 -20.60 13.87
CA GLN A 447 -19.75 -19.70 14.90
C GLN A 447 -21.20 -19.28 14.62
N ASP A 448 -21.58 -19.15 13.35
CA ASP A 448 -22.96 -18.85 12.99
C ASP A 448 -23.89 -20.04 13.27
N ALA A 449 -23.38 -21.29 13.21
CA ALA A 449 -24.12 -22.50 13.61
C ALA A 449 -24.41 -22.63 15.12
N ASN A 450 -23.84 -21.76 15.96
CA ASN A 450 -24.11 -21.70 17.40
C ASN A 450 -24.90 -20.43 17.81
N ARG A 451 -25.36 -19.65 16.83
CA ARG A 451 -26.17 -18.43 17.04
C ARG A 451 -27.58 -18.52 16.46
N ASP A 452 -27.84 -19.55 15.66
CA ASP A 452 -29.16 -20.03 15.30
C ASP A 452 -29.49 -21.23 16.21
#